data_AF-A0A6N2YYS7-F1
#
_entry.id   AF-A0A6N2YYS7-F1
#
_cell.length_a   1.000
_cell.length_b   1.000
_cell.length_c   1.000
_cell.angle_alpha   90.00
_cell.angle_beta   90.00
_cell.angle_gamma   90.00
#
_symmetry.space_group_name_H-M   'P 1'
#
loop_
_entity.id
_entity.type
_entity.pdbx_description
1 polymer ?
#
loop_
_entity_poly.entity_id
_entity_poly.type
_entity_poly.pdbx_seq_one_letter_code
_entity_poly.pdbx_strand_id
1 'polypeptide(L)' 'MYISGIEIKNFRSFDNINIDFHEGVNVLIGHNNSGKSNLLRALAIIFDRTVKNNYR' A
#
# COMPACT_ATOMS: atom_id res chain seq x y z
N MET A 1 4.78 9.37 13.20
CA MET A 1 3.51 8.83 12.66
C MET A 1 3.61 7.32 12.67
N TYR A 2 2.63 6.63 13.23
CA TYR A 2 2.55 5.16 13.21
C TYR A 2 1.36 4.75 12.35
N ILE A 3 1.59 3.88 11.36
CA ILE A 3 0.54 3.29 10.54
C ILE A 3 0.29 1.92 11.15
N SER A 4 -0.86 1.73 11.80
CA SER A 4 -1.23 0.44 12.41
C SER A 4 -1.80 -0.55 11.40
N GLY A 5 -2.37 -0.06 10.29
CA GLY A 5 -2.91 -0.92 9.23
C GLY A 5 -3.37 -0.12 8.03
N ILE A 6 -3.71 -0.85 6.95
CA ILE A 6 -4.29 -0.30 5.73
C ILE A 6 -5.31 -1.27 5.14
N GLU A 7 -6.48 -0.75 4.80
CA GLU A 7 -7.49 -1.44 4.00
C GLU A 7 -7.47 -0.85 2.58
N ILE A 8 -7.40 -1.71 1.56
CA ILE A 8 -7.38 -1.31 0.15
C ILE A 8 -8.48 -2.06 -0.59
N LYS A 9 -9.35 -1.32 -1.28
CA LYS A 9 -10.46 -1.85 -2.09
C LYS A 9 -10.39 -1.32 -3.52
N ASN A 10 -10.64 -2.18 -4.49
CA ASN A 10 -10.74 -1.85 -5.91
C ASN A 10 -9.57 -0.99 -6.44
N PHE A 11 -8.33 -1.33 -6.04
CA PHE A 11 -7.15 -0.57 -6.42
C PHE A 11 -6.11 -1.47 -7.09
N ARG A 12 -5.89 -1.21 -8.38
CA ARG A 12 -4.94 -1.96 -9.21
C ARG A 12 -5.23 -3.47 -9.15
N SER A 13 -4.30 -4.27 -8.63
CA SER A 13 -4.44 -5.73 -8.53
C SER A 13 -5.13 -6.19 -7.24
N PHE A 14 -5.66 -5.28 -6.42
CA PHE A 14 -6.34 -5.61 -5.18
C PHE A 14 -7.84 -5.37 -5.32
N ASP A 15 -8.62 -6.46 -5.25
CA ASP A 15 -10.08 -6.38 -5.09
C ASP A 15 -10.43 -5.91 -3.68
N ASN A 16 -9.91 -6.62 -2.67
CA ASN A 16 -10.00 -6.26 -1.26
C ASN A 16 -8.83 -6.88 -0.47
N ILE A 17 -8.08 -6.06 0.26
CA ILE A 17 -7.01 -6.53 1.15
C ILE A 17 -6.95 -5.67 2.41
N ASN A 18 -6.73 -6.32 3.55
CA ASN A 18 -6.45 -5.68 4.82
C ASN A 18 -5.07 -6.14 5.33
N ILE A 19 -4.24 -5.20 5.76
CA ILE A 19 -2.89 -5.47 6.25
C ILE A 19 -2.68 -4.72 7.55
N ASP A 20 -2.34 -5.46 8.59
CA ASP A 20 -1.90 -4.90 9.87
C ASP A 20 -0.38 -4.73 9.84
N PHE A 21 0.11 -3.59 10.35
CA PHE A 21 1.53 -3.28 10.47
C PHE A 21 1.97 -3.35 11.91
N HIS A 22 3.17 -3.87 12.14
CA HIS A 22 3.79 -3.93 13.46
C HIS A 22 4.75 -2.76 13.67
N GLU A 23 5.06 -2.45 14.93
CA GLU A 23 6.13 -1.51 15.24
C GLU A 23 7.47 -2.00 14.70
N GLY A 24 8.33 -1.06 14.30
CA GLY A 24 9.63 -1.36 13.68
C GLY A 24 9.52 -1.64 12.18
N VAL A 25 10.26 -2.66 11.73
CA VAL A 25 10.42 -2.97 10.30
C VAL A 25 9.42 -4.02 9.86
N ASN A 26 8.58 -3.68 8.88
CA ASN A 26 7.68 -4.61 8.22
C ASN A 26 8.30 -5.09 6.91
N VAL A 27 8.33 -6.40 6.67
CA VAL A 27 8.94 -7.00 5.47
C VAL A 27 7.85 -7.51 4.53
N LEU A 28 7.80 -6.95 3.32
CA LEU A 28 6.91 -7.42 2.25
C LEU A 28 7.57 -8.54 1.44
N ILE A 29 7.00 -9.75 1.52
CA ILE A 29 7.47 -10.92 0.78
C ILE A 29 6.44 -11.41 -0.25
N GLY A 30 6.91 -12.21 -1.21
CA GLY A 30 6.07 -12.88 -2.23
C GLY A 30 6.65 -12.81 -3.64
N HIS A 31 6.05 -13.53 -4.57
CA HIS A 31 6.48 -13.57 -5.98
C HIS A 31 6.38 -12.23 -6.69
N ASN A 32 7.15 -12.02 -7.76
CA ASN A 32 6.95 -10.86 -8.63
C ASN A 32 5.49 -10.80 -9.10
N ASN A 33 4.99 -9.58 -9.29
CA ASN A 33 3.59 -9.32 -9.65
C ASN A 33 2.53 -9.66 -8.58
N SER A 34 2.92 -10.03 -7.35
CA SER A 34 1.98 -10.32 -6.24
C SER A 34 1.30 -9.09 -5.61
N GLY A 35 1.43 -7.90 -6.22
CA GLY A 35 0.84 -6.67 -5.68
C GLY A 35 1.72 -5.88 -4.68
N LYS A 36 2.94 -6.32 -4.35
CA LYS A 36 3.85 -5.59 -3.42
C LYS A 36 4.05 -4.12 -3.80
N SER A 37 4.37 -3.83 -5.06
CA SER A 37 4.52 -2.45 -5.54
C SER A 37 3.18 -1.68 -5.54
N ASN A 38 2.05 -2.38 -5.64
CA ASN A 38 0.73 -1.76 -5.54
C ASN A 38 0.43 -1.35 -4.10
N LEU A 39 0.85 -2.13 -3.10
CA LEU A 39 0.74 -1.74 -1.69
C LEU A 39 1.55 -0.46 -1.41
N LEU A 40 2.81 -0.43 -1.84
CA LEU A 40 3.66 0.75 -1.68
C LEU A 40 3.08 1.98 -2.42
N ARG A 41 2.47 1.78 -3.59
CA ARG A 41 1.78 2.88 -4.31
C ARG A 41 0.55 3.38 -3.59
N ALA A 42 -0.25 2.50 -2.98
CA ALA A 42 -1.42 2.92 -2.20
C ALA A 42 -0.99 3.83 -1.02
N LEU A 43 0.06 3.43 -0.31
CA LEU A 43 0.67 4.26 0.74
C LEU A 43 1.19 5.59 0.17
N ALA A 44 1.88 5.56 -0.98
CA ALA A 44 2.41 6.76 -1.61
C ALA A 44 1.33 7.77 -2.02
N ILE A 45 0.12 7.34 -2.43
CA ILE A 45 -1.00 8.27 -2.72
C ILE A 45 -1.38 9.10 -1.48
N ILE A 46 -1.23 8.55 -0.28
CA ILE A 46 -1.57 9.22 0.97
C ILE A 46 -0.47 10.25 1.34
N PHE A 47 0.80 9.85 1.25
CA PHE A 47 1.92 10.63 1.78
C PHE A 47 2.67 11.48 0.75
N ASP A 48 2.64 11.10 -0.52
CA ASP A 48 3.34 11.78 -1.61
C ASP A 48 2.35 12.54 -2.51
N ARG A 49 2.43 13.88 -2.46
CA ARG A 49 1.60 14.78 -3.26
C ARG A 49 1.83 14.60 -4.76
N THR A 50 3.05 14.27 -5.18
CA THR A 50 3.39 14.09 -6.60
C THR A 50 2.68 12.85 -7.14
N VAL A 51 2.70 11.76 -6.39
CA VAL A 51 1.97 10.53 -6.73
C VAL A 51 0.47 10.78 -6.71
N LYS A 52 -0.05 11.46 -5.67
CA LYS A 52 -1.48 11.77 -5.54
C LYS A 52 -2.03 12.55 -6.74
N ASN A 53 -1.27 13.49 -7.29
CA ASN A 53 -1.70 14.28 -8.44
C ASN A 53 -1.89 13.43 -9.72
N ASN A 54 -1.22 12.28 -9.84
CA ASN A 54 -1.38 11.37 -10.97
C ASN A 54 -2.66 10.51 -10.89
N TYR A 55 -3.38 10.53 -9.77
CA TYR A 55 -4.66 9.82 -9.56
C TYR A 55 -5.84 10.78 -9.40
N ARG A 56 -5.66 12.06 -9.77
CA ARG A 56 -6.73 13.05 -9.86
C ARG A 56 -7.38 13.01 -11.24
#